data_AF-A0A1N6PPW9-F1
#
_entry.id   AF-A0A1N6PPW9-F1
#
_cell.length_a   1.000
_cell.length_b   1.000
_cell.length_c   1.000
_cell.angle_alpha   90.00
_cell.angle_beta   90.00
_cell.angle_gamma   90.00
#
_symmetry.space_group_name_H-M   'P 1'
#
loop_
_entity.id
_entity.type
_entity.pdbx_description
1 polymer ?
#
loop_
_entity_poly.entity_id
_entity_poly.type
_entity_poly.pdbx_seq_one_letter_code
_entity_poly.pdbx_strand_id
1 'polypeptide(L)'
;MADAVIANWDGHDYQARFFWIHASGLRDPEKPYIVEVSYEADGPKGFDDVVVRYSPGQAGRRSFKVETAHHQVKFHVNQAGRFGFTDLIEPEFIGATSFSILQRLKDAVQKAPPRSTFTLVTTDRVRDDDPLSKLLKTADKSLDVEKLAVGKTERSEMGEVRALWRTHLNLETDEELFAILDTFHIMEGYHSLQDMRENVDLRFQVVGLASGGNSLEFKFDGAARALKATERNVLTREAFEELCLEQGWIKSTQTEDRKNISIRSFGDGPTDYLDAAPDNTLSLLHLFDVRHLQAGADWDTDVRPAIEDFLTRVRQTDKDIRLFLDSHSSIAFLAGAMLGFKTTTHVELNQKGRGATSIWRSDDGKTGQPAATNVTTVGDGDDIAIVVSLTRDAFDDVQDYLKRSVPSVGRILHIVAANGPSPKSLAGGEHAADLADQVAAALKSLRPAFGVRRHFFISAPNAFTFFMGQHRDSMGPVTLYEFDFKGAVDGSYHPSFRIG
;
A
#
# COMPACT_ATOMS: atom_id res chain seq x y z
N MET A 1 -21.26 -19.83 -32.88
CA MET A 1 -22.03 -19.36 -31.71
C MET A 1 -21.12 -19.06 -30.52
N ALA A 2 -20.19 -19.95 -30.13
CA ALA A 2 -19.25 -19.69 -29.03
C ALA A 2 -18.37 -18.43 -29.26
N ASP A 3 -17.86 -18.24 -30.48
CA ASP A 3 -16.98 -17.09 -30.79
C ASP A 3 -17.70 -15.73 -30.69
N ALA A 4 -19.00 -15.69 -31.00
CA ALA A 4 -19.82 -14.48 -30.89
C ALA A 4 -20.10 -14.11 -29.42
N VAL A 5 -20.17 -15.11 -28.53
CA VAL A 5 -20.33 -14.89 -27.09
C VAL A 5 -19.05 -14.30 -26.49
N ILE A 6 -17.89 -14.84 -26.86
CA ILE A 6 -16.58 -14.34 -26.40
C ILE A 6 -16.35 -12.91 -26.88
N ALA A 7 -16.59 -12.63 -28.17
CA ALA A 7 -16.46 -11.28 -28.72
C ALA A 7 -17.34 -10.25 -27.99
N ASN A 8 -18.54 -10.66 -27.56
CA ASN A 8 -19.43 -9.80 -26.79
C ASN A 8 -18.90 -9.54 -25.37
N TRP A 9 -18.36 -10.57 -24.69
CA TRP A 9 -17.73 -10.39 -23.38
C TRP A 9 -16.51 -9.48 -23.44
N ASP A 10 -15.63 -9.69 -24.42
CA ASP A 10 -14.45 -8.85 -24.64
C ASP A 10 -14.84 -7.38 -24.90
N GLY A 11 -15.94 -7.15 -25.63
CA GLY A 11 -16.49 -5.82 -25.84
C GLY A 11 -16.90 -5.12 -24.54
N HIS A 12 -17.60 -5.81 -23.65
CA HIS A 12 -17.99 -5.27 -22.34
C HIS A 12 -16.77 -5.05 -21.43
N ASP A 13 -15.82 -5.97 -21.41
CA ASP A 13 -14.59 -5.84 -20.61
C ASP A 13 -13.76 -4.64 -21.11
N TYR A 14 -13.71 -4.41 -22.42
CA TYR A 14 -13.04 -3.24 -23.00
C TYR A 14 -13.68 -1.92 -22.54
N GLN A 15 -15.02 -1.83 -22.53
CA GLN A 15 -15.74 -0.65 -22.02
C GLN A 15 -15.50 -0.46 -20.51
N ALA A 16 -15.60 -1.53 -19.72
CA ALA A 16 -15.37 -1.50 -18.28
C ALA A 16 -13.97 -0.98 -17.93
N ARG A 17 -12.93 -1.42 -18.65
CA ARG A 17 -11.56 -0.95 -18.43
C ARG A 17 -11.39 0.52 -18.81
N PHE A 18 -12.03 0.98 -19.89
CA PHE A 18 -12.02 2.40 -20.26
C PHE A 18 -12.67 3.24 -19.16
N PHE A 19 -13.80 2.77 -18.62
CA PHE A 19 -14.46 3.38 -17.48
C PHE A 19 -13.54 3.47 -16.25
N TRP A 20 -12.89 2.38 -15.85
CA TRP A 20 -11.99 2.39 -14.67
C TRP A 20 -10.78 3.30 -14.83
N ILE A 21 -10.22 3.41 -16.04
CA ILE A 21 -9.15 4.35 -16.37
C ILE A 21 -9.57 5.79 -16.02
N HIS A 22 -10.82 6.17 -16.32
CA HIS A 22 -11.35 7.50 -15.97
C HIS A 22 -11.78 7.59 -14.51
N ALA A 23 -12.47 6.58 -13.98
CA ALA A 23 -12.97 6.55 -12.60
C ALA A 23 -11.83 6.65 -11.57
N SER A 24 -10.63 6.13 -11.87
CA SER A 24 -9.45 6.34 -11.01
C SER A 24 -9.17 7.82 -10.72
N GLY A 25 -9.50 8.72 -11.65
CA GLY A 25 -9.38 10.16 -11.49
C GLY A 25 -10.25 10.75 -10.37
N LEU A 26 -11.34 10.08 -9.99
CA LEU A 26 -12.20 10.46 -8.87
C LEU A 26 -11.51 10.33 -7.51
N ARG A 27 -10.41 9.57 -7.42
CA ARG A 27 -9.60 9.44 -6.19
C ARG A 27 -8.27 10.19 -6.28
N ASP A 28 -7.90 10.67 -7.46
CA ASP A 28 -6.64 11.39 -7.70
C ASP A 28 -6.72 12.82 -7.13
N PRO A 29 -5.91 13.18 -6.11
CA PRO A 29 -5.93 14.52 -5.50
C PRO A 29 -5.47 15.62 -6.46
N GLU A 30 -4.69 15.29 -7.49
CA GLU A 30 -4.21 16.24 -8.52
C GLU A 30 -5.25 16.44 -9.64
N LYS A 31 -6.34 15.65 -9.65
CA LYS A 31 -7.46 15.80 -10.58
C LYS A 31 -8.77 16.11 -9.86
N PRO A 32 -8.83 17.16 -9.01
CA PRO A 32 -10.05 17.49 -8.28
C PRO A 32 -11.19 17.93 -9.22
N TYR A 33 -10.84 18.32 -10.44
CA TYR A 33 -11.79 18.74 -11.47
C TYR A 33 -12.55 17.58 -12.10
N ILE A 34 -12.20 16.30 -11.86
CA ILE A 34 -13.03 15.15 -12.26
C ILE A 34 -14.05 14.93 -11.15
N VAL A 35 -15.33 15.18 -11.45
CA VAL A 35 -16.40 15.16 -10.45
C VAL A 35 -17.34 13.98 -10.58
N GLU A 36 -17.46 13.41 -11.78
CA GLU A 36 -18.32 12.26 -12.05
C GLU A 36 -17.76 11.42 -13.20
N VAL A 37 -17.85 10.10 -13.07
CA VAL A 37 -17.60 9.15 -14.16
C VAL A 37 -18.72 8.12 -14.18
N SER A 38 -19.31 7.92 -15.35
CA SER A 38 -20.49 7.07 -15.54
C SER A 38 -20.21 5.98 -16.58
N TYR A 39 -20.61 4.74 -16.26
CA TYR A 39 -20.53 3.56 -17.13
C TYR A 39 -21.91 3.25 -17.71
N GLU A 40 -22.04 3.09 -19.03
CA GLU A 40 -23.33 2.92 -19.72
C GLU A 40 -24.39 3.91 -19.19
N ALA A 41 -24.08 5.21 -19.29
CA ALA A 41 -24.88 6.29 -18.75
C ALA A 41 -26.24 6.44 -19.47
N ASP A 42 -27.20 7.13 -18.84
CA ASP A 42 -28.42 7.56 -19.53
C ASP A 42 -28.16 8.84 -20.36
N GLY A 43 -27.17 8.75 -21.26
CA GLY A 43 -26.69 9.84 -22.10
C GLY A 43 -27.30 9.84 -23.51
N PRO A 44 -26.81 10.73 -24.39
CA PRO A 44 -27.18 10.68 -25.80
C PRO A 44 -26.78 9.34 -26.42
N LYS A 45 -27.76 8.63 -26.99
CA LYS A 45 -27.57 7.28 -27.52
C LYS A 45 -26.43 7.22 -28.52
N GLY A 46 -25.47 6.34 -28.27
CA GLY A 46 -24.32 6.15 -29.14
C GLY A 46 -23.07 6.94 -28.74
N PHE A 47 -23.09 7.57 -27.55
CA PHE A 47 -21.94 8.19 -26.88
C PHE A 47 -22.14 8.15 -25.35
N ASP A 48 -22.68 7.03 -24.89
CA ASP A 48 -23.14 6.80 -23.53
C ASP A 48 -22.38 5.66 -22.82
N ASP A 49 -21.48 4.96 -23.49
CA ASP A 49 -20.70 3.87 -22.89
C ASP A 49 -19.87 4.36 -21.70
N VAL A 50 -19.19 5.50 -21.84
CA VAL A 50 -18.48 6.17 -20.74
C VAL A 50 -18.65 7.68 -20.83
N VAL A 51 -19.14 8.30 -19.75
CA VAL A 51 -19.29 9.75 -19.63
C VAL A 51 -18.45 10.26 -18.46
N VAL A 52 -17.69 11.33 -18.69
CA VAL A 52 -16.87 11.99 -17.68
C VAL A 52 -17.31 13.43 -17.55
N ARG A 53 -17.59 13.87 -16.32
CA ARG A 53 -17.92 15.27 -16.03
C ARG A 53 -16.77 15.96 -15.31
N TYR A 54 -16.54 17.20 -15.70
CA TYR A 54 -15.49 18.04 -15.14
C TYR A 54 -16.05 19.32 -14.53
N SER A 55 -15.57 19.69 -13.34
CA SER A 55 -15.89 20.96 -12.68
C SER A 55 -14.72 21.46 -11.83
N PRO A 56 -14.08 22.60 -12.17
CA PRO A 56 -14.31 23.38 -13.39
C PRO A 56 -13.94 22.57 -14.64
N GLY A 57 -14.47 22.97 -15.81
CA GLY A 57 -14.23 22.25 -17.07
C GLY A 57 -12.73 22.05 -17.38
N GLN A 58 -12.40 20.91 -18.01
CA GLN A 58 -11.05 20.51 -18.37
C GLN A 58 -10.50 21.38 -19.52
N ALA A 59 -9.30 21.94 -19.34
CA ALA A 59 -8.61 22.68 -20.39
C ALA A 59 -7.96 21.73 -21.42
N GLY A 60 -7.88 22.17 -22.67
CA GLY A 60 -7.24 21.44 -23.76
C GLY A 60 -6.85 22.38 -24.89
N ARG A 61 -6.56 21.82 -26.07
CA ARG A 61 -6.24 22.62 -27.29
C ARG A 61 -7.46 23.28 -27.95
N ARG A 62 -8.62 23.21 -27.29
CA ARG A 62 -9.91 23.73 -27.74
C ARG A 62 -10.11 25.17 -27.30
N SER A 63 -11.01 25.88 -27.98
CA SER A 63 -11.42 27.24 -27.63
C SER A 63 -12.25 27.31 -26.33
N PHE A 64 -12.74 26.16 -25.84
CA PHE A 64 -13.53 26.05 -24.63
C PHE A 64 -12.98 24.96 -23.70
N LYS A 65 -13.30 25.10 -22.40
CA LYS A 65 -13.05 24.07 -21.39
C LYS A 65 -14.15 23.03 -21.44
N VAL A 66 -13.80 21.76 -21.53
CA VAL A 66 -14.75 20.64 -21.64
C VAL A 66 -15.40 20.38 -20.29
N GLU A 67 -16.72 20.45 -20.20
CA GLU A 67 -17.46 20.16 -18.97
C GLU A 67 -18.02 18.73 -18.96
N THR A 68 -18.31 18.17 -20.13
CA THR A 68 -18.75 16.78 -20.28
C THR A 68 -18.05 16.12 -21.47
N ALA A 69 -17.43 14.96 -21.25
CA ALA A 69 -16.84 14.15 -22.30
C ALA A 69 -17.59 12.83 -22.43
N HIS A 70 -18.16 12.61 -23.61
CA HIS A 70 -18.97 11.46 -23.97
C HIS A 70 -18.16 10.52 -24.86
N HIS A 71 -18.20 9.22 -24.58
CA HIS A 71 -17.39 8.23 -25.29
C HIS A 71 -18.27 7.07 -25.77
N GLN A 72 -18.08 6.70 -27.04
CA GLN A 72 -18.51 5.43 -27.59
C GLN A 72 -17.28 4.56 -27.77
N VAL A 73 -17.26 3.42 -27.12
CA VAL A 73 -16.11 2.52 -27.01
C VAL A 73 -16.44 1.21 -27.74
N LYS A 74 -15.73 0.96 -28.85
CA LYS A 74 -15.91 -0.23 -29.68
C LYS A 74 -14.65 -1.08 -29.70
N PHE A 75 -14.84 -2.38 -29.50
CA PHE A 75 -13.78 -3.37 -29.56
C PHE A 75 -14.01 -4.28 -30.76
N HIS A 76 -12.98 -4.49 -31.56
CA HIS A 76 -12.95 -5.45 -32.65
C HIS A 76 -11.86 -6.47 -32.36
N VAL A 77 -12.23 -7.76 -32.33
CA VAL A 77 -11.34 -8.86 -31.92
C VAL A 77 -10.08 -8.95 -32.79
N ASN A 78 -10.20 -8.61 -34.08
CA ASN A 78 -9.10 -8.68 -35.03
C ASN A 78 -8.62 -7.28 -35.43
N GLN A 79 -7.29 -7.04 -35.38
CA GLN A 79 -6.65 -5.79 -35.84
C GLN A 79 -6.71 -5.56 -37.37
N ALA A 80 -7.40 -6.42 -38.12
CA ALA A 80 -7.62 -6.24 -39.55
C ALA A 80 -8.64 -5.15 -39.87
N GLY A 81 -9.42 -4.70 -38.88
CA GLY A 81 -10.41 -3.66 -39.05
C GLY A 81 -9.79 -2.37 -39.59
N ARG A 82 -10.29 -1.94 -40.74
CA ARG A 82 -9.87 -0.74 -41.44
C ARG A 82 -11.11 0.03 -41.87
N PHE A 83 -11.13 1.33 -41.62
CA PHE A 83 -12.26 2.18 -41.97
C PHE A 83 -11.82 3.51 -42.58
N GLY A 84 -12.75 4.21 -43.18
CA GLY A 84 -12.57 5.48 -43.86
C GLY A 84 -13.77 6.40 -43.67
N PHE A 85 -13.76 7.55 -44.31
CA PHE A 85 -14.82 8.56 -44.13
C PHE A 85 -16.22 8.07 -44.55
N THR A 86 -16.29 7.12 -45.50
CA THR A 86 -17.55 6.50 -45.95
C THR A 86 -18.14 5.57 -44.90
N ASP A 87 -17.32 4.89 -44.11
CA ASP A 87 -17.81 3.91 -43.14
C ASP A 87 -18.51 4.61 -41.95
N LEU A 88 -18.19 5.89 -41.71
CA LEU A 88 -18.83 6.68 -40.65
C LEU A 88 -20.32 6.98 -40.91
N ILE A 89 -20.79 6.83 -42.15
CA ILE A 89 -22.21 6.96 -42.50
C ILE A 89 -22.96 5.63 -42.46
N GLU A 90 -22.25 4.51 -42.26
CA GLU A 90 -22.86 3.18 -42.24
C GLU A 90 -23.22 2.75 -40.80
N PRO A 91 -24.47 2.37 -40.51
CA PRO A 91 -24.86 1.88 -39.19
C PRO A 91 -24.07 0.66 -38.70
N GLU A 92 -23.72 -0.24 -39.62
CA GLU A 92 -23.02 -1.49 -39.32
C GLU A 92 -21.60 -1.28 -38.77
N PHE A 93 -20.96 -0.14 -39.07
CA PHE A 93 -19.63 0.21 -38.57
C PHE A 93 -19.56 0.20 -37.04
N ILE A 94 -20.64 0.61 -36.35
CA ILE A 94 -20.74 0.58 -34.89
C ILE A 94 -21.64 -0.56 -34.37
N GLY A 95 -21.92 -1.55 -35.23
CA GLY A 95 -22.83 -2.66 -34.93
C GLY A 95 -24.30 -2.25 -34.78
N ALA A 96 -24.71 -1.12 -35.36
CA ALA A 96 -26.09 -0.65 -35.35
C ALA A 96 -26.85 -1.05 -36.63
N THR A 97 -28.18 -1.06 -36.55
CA THR A 97 -29.06 -1.46 -37.67
C THR A 97 -29.71 -0.29 -38.40
N SER A 98 -29.77 0.91 -37.79
CA SER A 98 -30.60 2.01 -38.31
C SER A 98 -29.92 3.37 -38.32
N PHE A 99 -29.01 3.63 -37.39
CA PHE A 99 -28.37 4.95 -37.27
C PHE A 99 -26.85 4.78 -37.22
N SER A 100 -26.20 5.50 -38.14
CA SER A 100 -24.75 5.65 -38.22
C SER A 100 -24.15 6.43 -37.04
N ILE A 101 -22.83 6.36 -36.89
CA ILE A 101 -22.13 7.13 -35.86
C ILE A 101 -22.27 8.64 -36.06
N LEU A 102 -22.28 9.13 -37.32
CA LEU A 102 -22.47 10.56 -37.57
C LEU A 102 -23.89 11.03 -37.27
N GLN A 103 -24.92 10.22 -37.55
CA GLN A 103 -26.30 10.56 -37.17
C GLN A 103 -26.45 10.60 -35.65
N ARG A 104 -25.84 9.64 -34.93
CA ARG A 104 -25.80 9.64 -33.46
C ARG A 104 -25.04 10.85 -32.92
N LEU A 105 -23.95 11.25 -33.55
CA LEU A 105 -23.20 12.45 -33.19
C LEU A 105 -24.07 13.71 -33.36
N LYS A 106 -24.76 13.88 -34.50
CA LYS A 106 -25.67 15.01 -34.72
C LYS A 106 -26.74 15.08 -33.63
N ASP A 107 -27.39 13.95 -33.32
CA ASP A 107 -28.40 13.87 -32.26
C ASP A 107 -27.80 14.17 -30.87
N ALA A 108 -26.58 13.69 -30.61
CA ALA A 108 -25.89 13.90 -29.34
C ALA A 108 -25.49 15.36 -29.12
N VAL A 109 -24.96 16.03 -30.14
CA VAL A 109 -24.63 17.47 -30.10
C VAL A 109 -25.88 18.31 -29.83
N GLN A 110 -27.04 17.94 -30.38
CA GLN A 110 -28.29 18.65 -30.16
C GLN A 110 -28.84 18.49 -28.73
N LYS A 111 -28.60 17.34 -28.09
CA LYS A 111 -29.17 17.00 -26.78
C LYS A 111 -28.25 17.31 -25.61
N ALA A 112 -26.94 17.27 -25.81
CA ALA A 112 -25.98 17.43 -24.73
C ALA A 112 -25.88 18.90 -24.28
N PRO A 113 -25.47 19.14 -23.03
CA PRO A 113 -25.15 20.49 -22.56
C PRO A 113 -24.05 21.15 -23.40
N PRO A 114 -23.94 22.50 -23.40
CA PRO A 114 -22.81 23.19 -23.99
C PRO A 114 -21.48 22.68 -23.44
N ARG A 115 -20.40 22.88 -24.21
CA ARG A 115 -19.03 22.42 -23.84
C ARG A 115 -18.90 20.91 -23.67
N SER A 116 -19.75 20.16 -24.35
CA SER A 116 -19.64 18.71 -24.46
C SER A 116 -18.73 18.29 -25.61
N THR A 117 -18.09 17.15 -25.47
CA THR A 117 -17.28 16.51 -26.52
C THR A 117 -17.70 15.07 -26.70
N PHE A 118 -17.51 14.54 -27.91
CA PHE A 118 -17.90 13.20 -28.30
C PHE A 118 -16.71 12.49 -28.91
N THR A 119 -16.44 11.26 -28.45
CA THR A 119 -15.25 10.52 -28.86
C THR A 119 -15.63 9.10 -29.23
N LEU A 120 -15.29 8.69 -30.46
CA LEU A 120 -15.26 7.28 -30.83
C LEU A 120 -13.90 6.71 -30.43
N VAL A 121 -13.89 5.73 -29.54
CA VAL A 121 -12.70 4.96 -29.15
C VAL A 121 -12.80 3.59 -29.81
N THR A 122 -11.83 3.22 -30.63
CA THR A 122 -11.84 1.94 -31.34
C THR A 122 -10.45 1.34 -31.50
N THR A 123 -10.39 0.01 -31.55
CA THR A 123 -9.18 -0.76 -31.92
C THR A 123 -8.89 -0.73 -33.42
N ASP A 124 -9.91 -0.43 -34.24
CA ASP A 124 -9.77 -0.32 -35.70
C ASP A 124 -8.96 0.91 -36.08
N ARG A 125 -8.36 0.86 -37.27
CA ARG A 125 -7.52 1.95 -37.80
C ARG A 125 -8.12 2.54 -39.06
N VAL A 126 -7.94 3.83 -39.24
CA VAL A 126 -8.22 4.53 -40.48
C VAL A 126 -7.28 3.99 -41.56
N ARG A 127 -7.80 3.84 -42.77
CA ARG A 127 -7.05 3.46 -43.96
C ARG A 127 -6.04 4.58 -44.30
N ASP A 128 -4.77 4.20 -44.50
CA ASP A 128 -3.68 5.15 -44.76
C ASP A 128 -3.90 5.99 -46.04
N ASP A 129 -4.61 5.43 -47.02
CA ASP A 129 -4.95 6.06 -48.29
C ASP A 129 -6.30 6.81 -48.28
N ASP A 130 -7.06 6.73 -47.18
CA ASP A 130 -8.37 7.38 -47.06
C ASP A 130 -8.25 8.85 -46.65
N PRO A 131 -9.09 9.75 -47.21
CA PRO A 131 -9.10 11.16 -46.82
C PRO A 131 -9.23 11.43 -45.32
N LEU A 132 -9.90 10.54 -44.57
CA LEU A 132 -10.07 10.66 -43.12
C LEU A 132 -8.72 10.69 -42.37
N SER A 133 -7.70 9.99 -42.86
CA SER A 133 -6.36 9.97 -42.25
C SER A 133 -5.73 11.37 -42.18
N LYS A 134 -6.06 12.24 -43.15
CA LYS A 134 -5.58 13.62 -43.25
C LYS A 134 -6.35 14.59 -42.33
N LEU A 135 -7.48 14.14 -41.78
CA LEU A 135 -8.36 14.95 -40.94
C LEU A 135 -8.14 14.67 -39.45
N LEU A 136 -7.42 13.62 -39.06
CA LEU A 136 -7.17 13.34 -37.64
C LEU A 136 -5.97 14.11 -37.12
N LYS A 137 -6.20 15.05 -36.21
CA LYS A 137 -5.12 15.80 -35.54
C LYS A 137 -4.35 14.87 -34.61
N THR A 138 -3.05 14.73 -34.84
CA THR A 138 -2.17 13.90 -33.98
C THR A 138 -2.12 14.40 -32.54
N ALA A 139 -2.30 15.71 -32.33
CA ALA A 139 -2.13 16.34 -31.03
C ALA A 139 -3.20 15.96 -29.99
N ASP A 140 -4.45 15.76 -30.42
CA ASP A 140 -5.59 15.52 -29.52
C ASP A 140 -6.69 14.62 -30.10
N LYS A 141 -6.47 14.03 -31.28
CA LYS A 141 -7.41 13.13 -31.97
C LYS A 141 -8.73 13.78 -32.42
N SER A 142 -8.80 15.11 -32.41
CA SER A 142 -9.93 15.84 -32.97
C SER A 142 -9.91 15.82 -34.50
N LEU A 143 -11.08 16.06 -35.12
CA LEU A 143 -11.17 16.29 -36.55
C LEU A 143 -10.66 17.70 -36.91
N ASP A 144 -9.86 17.79 -37.96
CA ASP A 144 -9.35 19.03 -38.52
C ASP A 144 -10.38 19.68 -39.45
N VAL A 145 -11.31 20.40 -38.84
CA VAL A 145 -12.35 21.16 -39.54
C VAL A 145 -11.76 22.20 -40.50
N GLU A 146 -10.62 22.81 -40.15
CA GLU A 146 -9.94 23.78 -41.03
C GLU A 146 -9.41 23.10 -42.29
N LYS A 147 -8.80 21.92 -42.13
CA LYS A 147 -8.37 21.10 -43.27
C LYS A 147 -9.57 20.62 -44.09
N LEU A 148 -10.64 20.20 -43.42
CA LEU A 148 -11.87 19.77 -44.07
C LEU A 148 -12.50 20.91 -44.87
N ALA A 149 -12.37 22.18 -44.45
CA ALA A 149 -12.90 23.34 -45.17
C ALA A 149 -12.09 23.71 -46.45
N VAL A 150 -10.96 23.06 -46.71
CA VAL A 150 -10.16 23.32 -47.91
C VAL A 150 -10.88 22.84 -49.18
N GLY A 151 -10.82 23.64 -50.24
CA GLY A 151 -11.44 23.34 -51.53
C GLY A 151 -12.87 23.85 -51.65
N LYS A 152 -13.19 24.55 -52.75
CA LYS A 152 -14.48 25.26 -52.93
C LYS A 152 -15.56 24.45 -53.65
N THR A 153 -15.21 23.28 -54.18
CA THR A 153 -16.11 22.48 -55.02
C THR A 153 -16.20 21.06 -54.50
N GLU A 154 -17.36 20.42 -54.69
CA GLU A 154 -17.59 19.01 -54.35
C GLU A 154 -16.69 18.02 -55.12
N ARG A 155 -15.98 18.48 -56.16
CA ARG A 155 -14.97 17.69 -56.90
C ARG A 155 -13.58 17.66 -56.26
N SER A 156 -13.38 18.38 -55.16
CA SER A 156 -12.12 18.33 -54.40
C SER A 156 -12.21 17.22 -53.37
N GLU A 157 -11.08 16.59 -53.01
CA GLU A 157 -11.04 15.48 -52.04
C GLU A 157 -11.83 15.78 -50.75
N MET A 158 -11.61 16.94 -50.12
CA MET A 158 -12.36 17.33 -48.93
C MET A 158 -13.80 17.78 -49.25
N GLY A 159 -14.05 18.31 -50.44
CA GLY A 159 -15.39 18.62 -50.91
C GLY A 159 -16.27 17.37 -51.04
N GLU A 160 -15.70 16.24 -51.47
CA GLU A 160 -16.40 14.94 -51.53
C GLU A 160 -16.77 14.45 -50.12
N VAL A 161 -15.83 14.52 -49.18
CA VAL A 161 -16.08 14.17 -47.76
C VAL A 161 -17.20 15.03 -47.18
N ARG A 162 -17.13 16.35 -47.34
CA ARG A 162 -18.16 17.28 -46.85
C ARG A 162 -19.51 17.02 -47.49
N ALA A 163 -19.57 16.86 -48.81
CA ALA A 163 -20.81 16.60 -49.52
C ALA A 163 -21.47 15.31 -49.03
N LEU A 164 -20.70 14.21 -48.92
CA LEU A 164 -21.21 12.94 -48.42
C LEU A 164 -21.81 13.08 -47.02
N TRP A 165 -21.07 13.67 -46.08
CA TRP A 165 -21.53 13.82 -44.70
C TRP A 165 -22.71 14.79 -44.57
N ARG A 166 -22.72 15.92 -45.30
CA ARG A 166 -23.86 16.86 -45.31
C ARG A 166 -25.13 16.20 -45.82
N THR A 167 -25.05 15.51 -46.97
CA THR A 167 -26.21 14.83 -47.55
C THR A 167 -26.73 13.75 -46.59
N HIS A 168 -25.85 12.93 -46.03
CA HIS A 168 -26.24 11.88 -45.09
C HIS A 168 -26.90 12.41 -43.82
N LEU A 169 -26.39 13.53 -43.30
CA LEU A 169 -26.91 14.16 -42.09
C LEU A 169 -28.11 15.07 -42.35
N ASN A 170 -28.51 15.29 -43.61
CA ASN A 170 -29.50 16.29 -44.00
C ASN A 170 -29.16 17.67 -43.43
N LEU A 171 -27.99 18.20 -43.79
CA LEU A 171 -27.52 19.54 -43.42
C LEU A 171 -27.48 20.44 -44.65
N GLU A 172 -27.84 21.71 -44.48
CA GLU A 172 -27.94 22.66 -45.60
C GLU A 172 -26.57 23.26 -45.94
N THR A 173 -25.73 23.46 -44.92
CA THR A 173 -24.47 24.22 -45.05
C THR A 173 -23.26 23.45 -44.52
N ASP A 174 -22.07 23.81 -45.01
CA ASP A 174 -20.80 23.27 -44.50
C ASP A 174 -20.57 23.74 -43.04
N GLU A 175 -21.04 24.93 -42.69
CA GLU A 175 -20.94 25.51 -41.35
C GLU A 175 -21.70 24.69 -40.29
N GLU A 176 -22.89 24.17 -40.63
CA GLU A 176 -23.64 23.25 -39.75
C GLU A 176 -22.87 21.95 -39.49
N LEU A 177 -22.23 21.40 -40.54
CA LEU A 177 -21.41 20.19 -40.42
C LEU A 177 -20.19 20.48 -39.52
N PHE A 178 -19.51 21.58 -39.74
CA PHE A 178 -18.33 21.99 -38.97
C PHE A 178 -18.64 22.18 -37.48
N ALA A 179 -19.78 22.79 -37.16
CA ALA A 179 -20.21 22.97 -35.76
C ALA A 179 -20.40 21.63 -35.03
N ILE A 180 -20.90 20.60 -35.73
CA ILE A 180 -21.03 19.25 -35.18
C ILE A 180 -19.65 18.60 -35.02
N LEU A 181 -18.83 18.61 -36.09
CA LEU A 181 -17.54 17.91 -36.11
C LEU A 181 -16.48 18.53 -35.20
N ASP A 182 -16.56 19.83 -34.88
CA ASP A 182 -15.66 20.48 -33.93
C ASP A 182 -15.73 19.85 -32.52
N THR A 183 -16.83 19.17 -32.20
CA THR A 183 -17.00 18.44 -30.93
C THR A 183 -16.54 16.98 -30.98
N PHE A 184 -16.20 16.45 -32.17
CA PHE A 184 -15.97 15.03 -32.41
C PHE A 184 -14.49 14.65 -32.48
N HIS A 185 -14.16 13.51 -31.89
CA HIS A 185 -12.83 12.92 -31.89
C HIS A 185 -12.90 11.45 -32.28
N ILE A 186 -11.81 10.97 -32.87
CA ILE A 186 -11.65 9.56 -33.23
C ILE A 186 -10.31 9.09 -32.67
N MET A 187 -10.39 8.29 -31.60
CA MET A 187 -9.26 7.57 -31.04
C MET A 187 -9.17 6.19 -31.70
N GLU A 188 -8.60 6.18 -32.90
CA GLU A 188 -8.33 4.96 -33.66
C GLU A 188 -7.09 4.20 -33.14
N GLY A 189 -7.04 2.89 -33.41
CA GLY A 189 -5.92 2.03 -33.05
C GLY A 189 -5.58 2.09 -31.57
N TYR A 190 -6.58 2.25 -30.72
CA TYR A 190 -6.39 2.38 -29.27
C TYR A 190 -5.83 1.09 -28.66
N HIS A 191 -5.52 1.16 -27.36
CA HIS A 191 -4.89 0.10 -26.57
C HIS A 191 -5.58 -1.26 -26.74
N SER A 192 -4.81 -2.36 -26.65
CA SER A 192 -5.40 -3.69 -26.55
C SER A 192 -6.07 -3.91 -25.19
N LEU A 193 -6.87 -4.96 -25.05
CA LEU A 193 -7.42 -5.38 -23.75
C LEU A 193 -6.32 -5.52 -22.68
N GLN A 194 -5.18 -6.12 -23.04
CA GLN A 194 -4.05 -6.32 -22.12
C GLN A 194 -3.41 -4.98 -21.72
N ASP A 195 -3.17 -4.09 -22.68
CA ASP A 195 -2.63 -2.75 -22.39
C ASP A 195 -3.57 -1.96 -21.46
N MET A 196 -4.89 -2.09 -21.66
CA MET A 196 -5.88 -1.43 -20.80
C MET A 196 -5.90 -2.01 -19.39
N ARG A 197 -5.71 -3.33 -19.23
CA ARG A 197 -5.56 -3.97 -17.91
C ARG A 197 -4.38 -3.38 -17.16
N GLU A 198 -3.22 -3.29 -17.82
CA GLU A 198 -2.01 -2.70 -17.24
C GLU A 198 -2.20 -1.23 -16.89
N ASN A 199 -2.96 -0.48 -17.70
CA ASN A 199 -3.27 0.93 -17.45
C ASN A 199 -4.22 1.11 -16.26
N VAL A 200 -5.26 0.27 -16.12
CA VAL A 200 -6.12 0.26 -14.93
C VAL A 200 -5.29 -0.05 -13.70
N ASP A 201 -4.46 -1.09 -13.74
CA ASP A 201 -3.60 -1.48 -12.62
C ASP A 201 -2.66 -0.34 -12.21
N LEU A 202 -1.95 0.26 -13.17
CA LEU A 202 -1.05 1.39 -12.91
C LEU A 202 -1.79 2.56 -12.26
N ARG A 203 -2.95 2.95 -12.80
CA ARG A 203 -3.72 4.07 -12.27
C ARG A 203 -4.28 3.80 -10.88
N PHE A 204 -4.79 2.59 -10.66
CA PHE A 204 -5.29 2.17 -9.35
C PHE A 204 -4.17 2.21 -8.32
N GLN A 205 -2.98 1.71 -8.66
CA GLN A 205 -1.81 1.78 -7.77
C GLN A 205 -1.43 3.22 -7.41
N VAL A 206 -1.44 4.14 -8.39
CA VAL A 206 -1.11 5.56 -8.17
C VAL A 206 -2.07 6.22 -7.19
N VAL A 207 -3.36 5.86 -7.22
CA VAL A 207 -4.38 6.43 -6.31
C VAL A 207 -4.59 5.60 -5.03
N GLY A 208 -3.66 4.69 -4.71
CA GLY A 208 -3.67 3.92 -3.46
C GLY A 208 -4.64 2.73 -3.44
N LEU A 209 -5.06 2.23 -4.61
CA LEU A 209 -5.89 1.04 -4.75
C LEU A 209 -5.07 -0.20 -5.13
N ALA A 210 -5.61 -1.37 -4.82
CA ALA A 210 -5.04 -2.66 -5.15
C ALA A 210 -5.13 -2.90 -6.66
N SER A 211 -4.10 -3.53 -7.26
CA SER A 211 -4.18 -4.00 -8.64
C SER A 211 -5.06 -5.25 -8.75
N GLY A 212 -5.44 -5.60 -9.98
CA GLY A 212 -6.11 -6.86 -10.32
C GLY A 212 -5.22 -8.08 -10.09
N GLY A 213 -3.89 -7.88 -10.09
CA GLY A 213 -2.92 -8.94 -9.81
C GLY A 213 -2.69 -9.86 -11.00
N ASN A 214 -2.02 -11.00 -10.77
CA ASN A 214 -1.71 -11.99 -11.80
C ASN A 214 -2.75 -13.14 -11.81
N SER A 215 -4.02 -12.80 -11.95
CA SER A 215 -5.14 -13.75 -12.09
C SER A 215 -5.69 -13.77 -13.52
N LEU A 216 -6.24 -14.92 -13.93
CA LEU A 216 -6.95 -15.07 -15.21
C LEU A 216 -8.13 -14.10 -15.30
N GLU A 217 -8.96 -14.07 -14.26
CA GLU A 217 -10.06 -13.12 -14.15
C GLU A 217 -9.54 -11.74 -13.71
N PHE A 218 -9.96 -10.69 -14.42
CA PHE A 218 -9.71 -9.32 -14.00
C PHE A 218 -10.94 -8.80 -13.25
N LYS A 219 -10.85 -8.83 -11.91
CA LYS A 219 -11.98 -8.57 -10.99
C LYS A 219 -12.76 -7.26 -11.26
N PHE A 220 -12.11 -6.25 -11.84
CA PHE A 220 -12.75 -4.96 -12.11
C PHE A 220 -13.74 -5.01 -13.27
N ASP A 221 -13.58 -5.94 -14.23
CA ASP A 221 -14.51 -6.11 -15.36
C ASP A 221 -15.90 -6.56 -14.86
N GLY A 222 -15.92 -7.49 -13.90
CA GLY A 222 -17.15 -7.90 -13.22
C GLY A 222 -17.78 -6.77 -12.39
N ALA A 223 -16.96 -5.95 -11.74
CA ALA A 223 -17.44 -4.88 -10.88
C ALA A 223 -18.19 -3.78 -11.65
N ALA A 224 -17.73 -3.37 -12.85
CA ALA A 224 -18.43 -2.35 -13.65
C ALA A 224 -19.83 -2.83 -14.08
N ARG A 225 -19.93 -4.09 -14.50
CA ARG A 225 -21.22 -4.72 -14.85
C ARG A 225 -22.15 -4.81 -13.64
N ALA A 226 -21.63 -5.14 -12.47
CA ALA A 226 -22.41 -5.16 -11.23
C ALA A 226 -22.97 -3.78 -10.91
N LEU A 227 -22.18 -2.70 -11.07
CA LEU A 227 -22.67 -1.34 -10.87
C LEU A 227 -23.86 -1.01 -11.78
N LYS A 228 -23.79 -1.38 -13.07
CA LYS A 228 -24.90 -1.17 -14.00
C LYS A 228 -26.14 -1.98 -13.62
N ALA A 229 -25.96 -3.24 -13.25
CA ALA A 229 -27.06 -4.10 -12.82
C ALA A 229 -27.77 -3.61 -11.55
N THR A 230 -27.07 -2.85 -10.70
CA THR A 230 -27.62 -2.28 -9.46
C THR A 230 -27.92 -0.78 -9.55
N GLU A 231 -27.91 -0.19 -10.75
CA GLU A 231 -28.16 1.26 -10.95
C GLU A 231 -27.21 2.18 -10.15
N ARG A 232 -25.97 1.71 -9.88
CA ARG A 232 -24.87 2.44 -9.20
C ARG A 232 -23.76 2.84 -10.19
N ASN A 233 -24.08 2.90 -11.48
CA ASN A 233 -23.12 3.10 -12.57
C ASN A 233 -22.69 4.56 -12.80
N VAL A 234 -23.17 5.49 -11.97
CA VAL A 234 -22.75 6.90 -11.92
C VAL A 234 -21.94 7.10 -10.65
N LEU A 235 -20.64 7.34 -10.78
CA LEU A 235 -19.75 7.50 -9.64
C LEU A 235 -19.33 8.96 -9.47
N THR A 236 -19.67 9.55 -8.33
CA THR A 236 -19.00 10.76 -7.81
C THR A 236 -17.73 10.37 -7.06
N ARG A 237 -16.96 11.36 -6.60
CA ARG A 237 -15.78 11.10 -5.75
C ARG A 237 -16.15 10.34 -4.49
N GLU A 238 -17.24 10.73 -3.84
CA GLU A 238 -17.76 10.11 -2.63
C GLU A 238 -18.24 8.68 -2.89
N ALA A 239 -19.04 8.48 -3.95
CA ALA A 239 -19.55 7.15 -4.30
C ALA A 239 -18.42 6.18 -4.69
N PHE A 240 -17.38 6.67 -5.37
CA PHE A 240 -16.21 5.85 -5.71
C PHE A 240 -15.37 5.50 -4.48
N GLU A 241 -15.21 6.42 -3.52
CA GLU A 241 -14.55 6.15 -2.24
C GLU A 241 -15.28 5.04 -1.46
N GLU A 242 -16.60 5.17 -1.34
CA GLU A 242 -17.46 4.18 -0.68
C GLU A 242 -17.37 2.81 -1.36
N LEU A 243 -17.43 2.77 -2.69
CA LEU A 243 -17.23 1.54 -3.46
C LEU A 243 -15.85 0.91 -3.19
N CYS A 244 -14.79 1.70 -3.16
CA CYS A 244 -13.44 1.20 -2.90
C CYS A 244 -13.31 0.61 -1.49
N LEU A 245 -13.99 1.20 -0.50
CA LEU A 245 -14.07 0.69 0.87
C LEU A 245 -14.87 -0.62 0.93
N GLU A 246 -16.08 -0.64 0.38
CA GLU A 246 -16.97 -1.80 0.31
C GLU A 246 -16.28 -3.02 -0.32
N GLN A 247 -15.55 -2.79 -1.41
CA GLN A 247 -14.88 -3.85 -2.16
C GLN A 247 -13.49 -4.21 -1.61
N GLY A 248 -13.02 -3.53 -0.55
CA GLY A 248 -11.69 -3.75 0.03
C GLY A 248 -10.56 -3.45 -0.96
N TRP A 249 -10.75 -2.49 -1.87
CA TRP A 249 -9.77 -2.15 -2.89
C TRP A 249 -8.69 -1.19 -2.40
N ILE A 250 -8.95 -0.46 -1.33
CA ILE A 250 -7.95 0.44 -0.76
C ILE A 250 -6.76 -0.40 -0.28
N LYS A 251 -5.58 -0.17 -0.88
CA LYS A 251 -4.36 -0.73 -0.33
C LYS A 251 -4.24 -0.20 1.08
N SER A 252 -3.95 -1.07 2.04
CA SER A 252 -3.47 -0.62 3.35
C SER A 252 -2.23 0.26 3.11
N THR A 253 -2.43 1.57 3.15
CA THR A 253 -1.42 2.60 2.96
C THR A 253 -0.58 2.74 4.22
N GLN A 254 0.07 1.65 4.61
CA GLN A 254 1.17 1.71 5.57
C GLN A 254 2.44 1.18 4.93
N THR A 255 2.87 1.81 3.83
CA THR A 255 4.29 2.17 3.76
C THR A 255 4.46 3.40 4.63
N GLU A 256 4.45 3.21 5.96
CA GLU A 256 4.91 4.25 6.87
C GLU A 256 6.35 4.59 6.44
N ASP A 257 6.65 5.89 6.27
CA ASP A 257 7.99 6.40 5.94
C ASP A 257 8.92 6.19 7.15
N ARG A 258 9.10 4.92 7.53
CA ARG A 258 9.93 4.50 8.64
C ARG A 258 11.33 4.20 8.15
N LYS A 259 12.28 4.61 8.96
CA LYS A 259 13.68 4.25 8.78
C LYS A 259 13.90 2.87 9.40
N ASN A 260 14.29 1.90 8.58
CA ASN A 260 14.72 0.60 9.09
C ASN A 260 16.07 0.74 9.80
N ILE A 261 16.13 0.28 11.04
CA ILE A 261 17.35 0.24 11.87
C ILE A 261 17.57 -1.21 12.31
N SER A 262 18.79 -1.72 12.21
CA SER A 262 19.12 -3.09 12.61
C SER A 262 20.24 -3.13 13.64
N ILE A 263 20.06 -3.89 14.72
CA ILE A 263 21.12 -4.22 15.68
C ILE A 263 21.20 -5.74 15.79
N ARG A 264 22.41 -6.29 15.54
CA ARG A 264 22.61 -7.73 15.54
C ARG A 264 23.82 -8.18 16.33
N SER A 265 23.62 -9.23 17.11
CA SER A 265 24.69 -10.08 17.67
C SER A 265 24.55 -11.54 17.25
N PHE A 266 23.55 -11.86 16.42
CA PHE A 266 23.40 -13.12 15.71
C PHE A 266 23.28 -12.89 14.20
N GLY A 267 23.75 -13.84 13.40
CA GLY A 267 23.50 -13.85 11.95
C GLY A 267 22.40 -14.86 11.61
N ASP A 268 21.49 -14.48 10.70
CA ASP A 268 20.37 -15.29 10.21
C ASP A 268 20.55 -15.65 8.71
N GLY A 269 21.80 -15.63 8.24
CA GLY A 269 22.20 -16.11 6.93
C GLY A 269 22.58 -15.02 5.94
N PRO A 270 22.61 -15.32 4.63
CA PRO A 270 23.16 -14.41 3.63
C PRO A 270 22.27 -13.19 3.37
N THR A 271 21.01 -13.17 3.81
CA THR A 271 20.03 -12.12 3.48
C THR A 271 19.89 -11.03 4.54
N ASP A 272 20.64 -11.09 5.65
CA ASP A 272 20.54 -10.14 6.76
C ASP A 272 20.81 -8.68 6.36
N TYR A 273 21.47 -8.44 5.23
CA TYR A 273 21.70 -7.10 4.69
C TYR A 273 20.43 -6.43 4.14
N LEU A 274 19.32 -7.18 3.99
CA LEU A 274 18.05 -6.66 3.49
C LEU A 274 17.22 -5.97 4.58
N ASP A 275 17.53 -6.19 5.86
CA ASP A 275 16.74 -5.64 6.97
C ASP A 275 16.86 -4.11 7.08
N ALA A 276 18.08 -3.59 6.90
CA ALA A 276 18.38 -2.16 6.92
C ALA A 276 19.59 -1.82 6.04
N ALA A 277 19.68 -0.56 5.61
CA ALA A 277 20.86 -0.08 4.89
C ALA A 277 22.13 -0.15 5.80
N PRO A 278 23.34 -0.26 5.22
CA PRO A 278 24.57 -0.45 6.00
C PRO A 278 24.84 0.64 7.05
N ASP A 279 24.53 1.90 6.74
CA ASP A 279 24.65 3.06 7.64
C ASP A 279 23.69 2.99 8.85
N ASN A 280 22.63 2.21 8.71
CA ASN A 280 21.56 1.99 9.68
C ASN A 280 21.62 0.59 10.33
N THR A 281 22.78 -0.07 10.22
CA THR A 281 23.01 -1.40 10.78
C THR A 281 24.19 -1.38 11.74
N LEU A 282 23.98 -1.82 12.98
CA LEU A 282 25.05 -2.15 13.92
C LEU A 282 25.25 -3.67 13.95
N SER A 283 26.41 -4.13 13.48
CA SER A 283 26.81 -5.53 13.56
C SER A 283 27.85 -5.75 14.65
N LEU A 284 27.46 -6.48 15.69
CA LEU A 284 28.32 -6.87 16.81
C LEU A 284 28.85 -8.30 16.67
N LEU A 285 28.61 -8.98 15.54
CA LEU A 285 28.98 -10.39 15.33
C LEU A 285 30.46 -10.66 15.60
N HIS A 286 31.32 -9.69 15.34
CA HIS A 286 32.76 -9.80 15.59
C HIS A 286 33.13 -9.86 17.09
N LEU A 287 32.23 -9.47 18.00
CA LEU A 287 32.44 -9.55 19.45
C LEU A 287 31.93 -10.86 20.06
N PHE A 288 31.20 -11.67 19.28
CA PHE A 288 30.59 -12.90 19.76
C PHE A 288 31.10 -14.13 18.99
N ASP A 289 31.36 -15.22 19.72
CA ASP A 289 31.42 -16.56 19.18
C ASP A 289 30.06 -17.24 19.44
N VAL A 290 29.22 -17.24 18.40
CA VAL A 290 27.82 -17.68 18.46
C VAL A 290 27.01 -16.88 19.49
N ARG A 291 26.94 -17.34 20.75
CA ARG A 291 26.19 -16.71 21.86
C ARG A 291 27.07 -16.22 23.00
N HIS A 292 28.38 -16.45 22.91
CA HIS A 292 29.31 -16.10 23.97
C HIS A 292 30.19 -14.95 23.51
N LEU A 293 30.55 -14.06 24.43
CA LEU A 293 31.56 -13.05 24.12
C LEU A 293 32.87 -13.72 23.75
N GLN A 294 33.56 -13.17 22.75
CA GLN A 294 34.90 -13.60 22.40
C GLN A 294 35.88 -13.28 23.53
N ALA A 295 36.95 -14.08 23.62
CA ALA A 295 38.00 -13.85 24.60
C ALA A 295 38.59 -12.44 24.44
N GLY A 296 38.58 -11.67 25.53
CA GLY A 296 39.08 -10.30 25.57
C GLY A 296 38.06 -9.21 25.24
N ALA A 297 36.85 -9.57 24.80
CA ALA A 297 35.73 -8.62 24.67
C ALA A 297 34.94 -8.55 25.98
N ASP A 298 34.35 -7.38 26.26
CA ASP A 298 33.60 -7.11 27.47
C ASP A 298 32.27 -6.38 27.19
N TRP A 299 31.26 -6.71 27.98
CA TRP A 299 29.91 -6.14 27.83
C TRP A 299 29.88 -4.63 28.14
N ASP A 300 30.59 -4.19 29.17
CA ASP A 300 30.55 -2.80 29.66
C ASP A 300 31.52 -1.89 28.90
N THR A 301 32.65 -2.40 28.39
CA THR A 301 33.66 -1.59 27.67
C THR A 301 33.61 -1.68 26.15
N ASP A 302 33.09 -2.76 25.56
CA ASP A 302 33.03 -2.90 24.10
C ASP A 302 31.59 -2.89 23.57
N VAL A 303 30.72 -3.78 24.10
CA VAL A 303 29.37 -3.95 23.56
C VAL A 303 28.46 -2.77 23.86
N ARG A 304 28.35 -2.36 25.14
CA ARG A 304 27.45 -1.27 25.55
C ARG A 304 27.81 0.05 24.86
N PRO A 305 29.07 0.53 24.85
CA PRO A 305 29.42 1.77 24.17
C PRO A 305 29.10 1.76 22.67
N ALA A 306 29.33 0.63 21.98
CA ALA A 306 28.99 0.52 20.56
C ALA A 306 27.48 0.67 20.29
N ILE A 307 26.63 0.13 21.17
CA ILE A 307 25.17 0.29 21.09
C ILE A 307 24.77 1.73 21.42
N GLU A 308 25.35 2.31 22.47
CA GLU A 308 25.06 3.67 22.91
C GLU A 308 25.41 4.71 21.84
N ASP A 309 26.58 4.59 21.24
CA ASP A 309 27.04 5.47 20.15
C ASP A 309 26.14 5.33 18.92
N PHE A 310 25.79 4.10 18.56
CA PHE A 310 24.91 3.83 17.42
C PHE A 310 23.52 4.43 17.64
N LEU A 311 22.89 4.15 18.77
CA LEU A 311 21.53 4.61 19.07
C LEU A 311 21.47 6.11 19.30
N THR A 312 22.54 6.73 19.81
CA THR A 312 22.65 8.19 19.90
C THR A 312 22.60 8.84 18.51
N ARG A 313 23.26 8.25 17.51
CA ARG A 313 23.14 8.72 16.11
C ARG A 313 21.76 8.46 15.53
N VAL A 314 21.20 7.27 15.78
CA VAL A 314 19.85 6.91 15.30
C VAL A 314 18.82 7.92 15.80
N ARG A 315 18.90 8.38 17.05
CA ARG A 315 18.00 9.40 17.63
C ARG A 315 18.07 10.78 16.97
N GLN A 316 19.03 11.04 16.10
CA GLN A 316 19.11 12.28 15.33
C GLN A 316 18.21 12.26 14.08
N THR A 317 17.56 11.12 13.79
CA THR A 317 16.58 11.00 12.71
C THR A 317 15.29 11.77 13.03
N ASP A 318 14.68 12.38 12.01
CA ASP A 318 13.34 12.97 12.07
C ASP A 318 12.22 11.97 11.75
N LYS A 319 12.60 10.76 11.30
CA LYS A 319 11.67 9.67 10.96
C LYS A 319 11.40 8.73 12.12
N ASP A 320 10.20 8.18 12.11
CA ASP A 320 9.83 6.99 12.87
C ASP A 320 10.70 5.77 12.46
N ILE A 321 10.89 4.83 13.39
CA ILE A 321 11.83 3.71 13.22
C ILE A 321 11.09 2.37 13.17
N ARG A 322 11.54 1.49 12.26
CA ARG A 322 11.31 0.04 12.34
C ARG A 322 12.61 -0.62 12.79
N LEU A 323 12.57 -1.25 13.97
CA LEU A 323 13.75 -1.82 14.61
C LEU A 323 13.79 -3.35 14.43
N PHE A 324 14.92 -3.84 13.91
CA PHE A 324 15.25 -5.26 13.79
C PHE A 324 16.27 -5.62 14.88
N LEU A 325 15.94 -6.62 15.71
CA LEU A 325 16.70 -7.01 16.89
C LEU A 325 17.09 -8.49 16.87
N ASP A 326 17.94 -8.89 15.92
CA ASP A 326 18.55 -10.23 15.91
C ASP A 326 19.73 -10.28 16.90
N SER A 327 19.38 -10.19 18.19
CA SER A 327 20.34 -9.92 19.26
C SER A 327 20.00 -10.62 20.57
N HIS A 328 20.97 -10.64 21.48
CA HIS A 328 20.80 -11.03 22.88
C HIS A 328 19.74 -10.16 23.59
N SER A 329 19.03 -10.72 24.57
CA SER A 329 17.96 -10.02 25.32
C SER A 329 18.48 -8.74 25.98
N SER A 330 19.71 -8.76 26.47
CA SER A 330 20.36 -7.60 27.10
C SER A 330 20.45 -6.42 26.13
N ILE A 331 20.79 -6.68 24.86
CA ILE A 331 20.90 -5.67 23.81
C ILE A 331 19.53 -5.08 23.49
N ALA A 332 18.50 -5.92 23.38
CA ALA A 332 17.12 -5.47 23.19
C ALA A 332 16.64 -4.57 24.35
N PHE A 333 16.98 -4.92 25.60
CA PHE A 333 16.66 -4.11 26.77
C PHE A 333 17.35 -2.74 26.72
N LEU A 334 18.64 -2.71 26.39
CA LEU A 334 19.39 -1.45 26.27
C LEU A 334 18.83 -0.56 25.16
N ALA A 335 18.46 -1.15 24.02
CA ALA A 335 17.82 -0.43 22.94
C ALA A 335 16.52 0.24 23.39
N GLY A 336 15.69 -0.48 24.17
CA GLY A 336 14.48 0.06 24.80
C GLY A 336 14.77 1.20 25.77
N ALA A 337 15.81 1.06 26.61
CA ALA A 337 16.21 2.09 27.55
C ALA A 337 16.64 3.40 26.86
N MET A 338 17.31 3.30 25.70
CA MET A 338 17.77 4.47 24.95
C MET A 338 16.70 5.09 24.04
N LEU A 339 15.79 4.27 23.51
CA LEU A 339 14.64 4.66 22.68
C LEU A 339 13.33 4.69 23.49
N GLY A 340 13.43 5.05 24.77
CA GLY A 340 12.30 5.05 25.71
C GLY A 340 11.29 6.19 25.48
N PHE A 341 10.30 6.28 26.38
CA PHE A 341 9.13 7.17 26.29
C PHE A 341 9.41 8.66 26.11
N LYS A 342 10.63 9.12 26.41
CA LYS A 342 11.02 10.55 26.31
C LYS A 342 11.60 10.92 24.95
N THR A 343 11.61 9.99 24.00
CA THR A 343 12.04 10.25 22.63
C THR A 343 10.84 10.63 21.77
N THR A 344 11.04 11.52 20.79
CA THR A 344 10.01 11.90 19.80
C THR A 344 9.93 10.90 18.65
N THR A 345 10.66 9.79 18.73
CA THR A 345 10.78 8.80 17.67
C THR A 345 9.90 7.61 18.02
N HIS A 346 8.85 7.35 17.24
CA HIS A 346 8.05 6.15 17.46
C HIS A 346 8.81 4.93 16.93
N VAL A 347 8.83 3.86 17.70
CA VAL A 347 9.53 2.61 17.36
C VAL A 347 8.52 1.49 17.22
N GLU A 348 8.57 0.80 16.08
CA GLU A 348 7.94 -0.50 15.90
C GLU A 348 8.99 -1.59 15.76
N LEU A 349 8.65 -2.81 16.15
CA LEU A 349 9.60 -3.92 16.21
C LEU A 349 9.25 -4.99 15.20
N ASN A 350 10.25 -5.41 14.42
CA ASN A 350 10.13 -6.58 13.57
C ASN A 350 10.38 -7.85 14.40
N GLN A 351 9.30 -8.55 14.77
CA GLN A 351 9.37 -9.74 15.62
C GLN A 351 9.34 -11.03 14.79
N LYS A 352 10.46 -11.77 14.81
CA LYS A 352 10.59 -13.12 14.27
C LYS A 352 10.07 -14.17 15.25
N GLY A 353 9.61 -15.32 14.77
CA GLY A 353 9.09 -16.39 15.64
C GLY A 353 8.81 -17.68 14.88
N ARG A 354 8.00 -18.57 15.47
CA ARG A 354 7.56 -19.81 14.79
C ARG A 354 6.60 -19.58 13.62
N GLY A 355 5.94 -18.42 13.58
CA GLY A 355 5.04 -18.01 12.50
C GLY A 355 5.73 -17.07 11.51
N ALA A 356 4.94 -16.48 10.61
CA ALA A 356 5.44 -15.40 9.77
C ALA A 356 5.97 -14.24 10.63
N THR A 357 7.05 -13.61 10.17
CA THR A 357 7.56 -12.38 10.76
C THR A 357 6.43 -11.35 10.80
N SER A 358 6.31 -10.66 11.94
CA SER A 358 5.24 -9.70 12.17
C SER A 358 5.77 -8.43 12.82
N ILE A 359 5.11 -7.31 12.53
CA ILE A 359 5.42 -6.00 13.11
C ILE A 359 4.62 -5.83 14.40
N TRP A 360 5.30 -5.43 15.47
CA TRP A 360 4.75 -5.22 16.80
C TRP A 360 4.87 -3.74 17.17
N ARG A 361 3.73 -3.10 17.44
CA ARG A 361 3.63 -1.73 17.97
C ARG A 361 2.96 -1.80 19.34
N SER A 362 3.27 -0.86 20.22
CA SER A 362 2.63 -0.76 21.55
C SER A 362 1.13 -0.47 21.47
N ASP A 363 0.62 -0.08 20.30
CA ASP A 363 -0.76 0.29 20.00
C ASP A 363 -1.32 -0.51 18.80
N ASP A 364 -0.83 -1.74 18.58
CA ASP A 364 -1.24 -2.57 17.44
C ASP A 364 -2.64 -3.20 17.56
N GLY A 365 -3.41 -2.89 18.62
CA GLY A 365 -4.75 -3.39 18.88
C GLY A 365 -4.79 -4.83 19.39
N LYS A 366 -3.63 -5.49 19.55
CA LYS A 366 -3.53 -6.91 19.93
C LYS A 366 -3.32 -7.04 21.42
N THR A 367 -4.43 -6.96 22.15
CA THR A 367 -4.48 -7.13 23.61
C THR A 367 -4.40 -8.59 24.04
N GLY A 368 -4.11 -8.83 25.33
CA GLY A 368 -4.06 -10.18 25.90
C GLY A 368 -4.26 -10.21 27.42
N GLN A 369 -4.11 -11.40 28.00
CA GLN A 369 -4.32 -11.59 29.44
C GLN A 369 -3.09 -11.15 30.25
N PRO A 370 -3.28 -10.50 31.41
CA PRO A 370 -2.17 -10.13 32.27
C PRO A 370 -1.39 -11.37 32.74
N ALA A 371 -0.08 -11.20 32.98
CA ALA A 371 0.75 -12.27 33.49
C ALA A 371 0.45 -12.57 34.98
N ALA A 372 0.64 -13.82 35.39
CA ALA A 372 0.69 -14.15 36.81
C ALA A 372 1.99 -13.60 37.42
N THR A 373 1.89 -13.02 38.61
CA THR A 373 3.01 -12.40 39.32
C THR A 373 3.13 -13.00 40.71
N ASN A 374 4.31 -13.54 41.04
CA ASN A 374 4.60 -14.14 42.34
C ASN A 374 5.84 -13.50 42.96
N VAL A 375 5.85 -13.37 44.29
CA VAL A 375 6.99 -12.85 45.04
C VAL A 375 7.45 -13.92 46.02
N THR A 376 8.72 -14.28 45.97
CA THR A 376 9.32 -15.29 46.84
C THR A 376 10.53 -14.71 47.55
N THR A 377 10.60 -14.89 48.86
CA THR A 377 11.79 -14.56 49.65
C THR A 377 12.78 -15.72 49.55
N VAL A 378 14.01 -15.43 49.14
CA VAL A 378 15.06 -16.43 48.86
C VAL A 378 16.35 -16.19 49.66
N GLY A 379 16.45 -15.08 50.39
CA GLY A 379 17.58 -14.75 51.25
C GLY A 379 17.36 -13.43 52.00
N ASP A 380 18.38 -13.00 52.74
CA ASP A 380 18.34 -11.78 53.56
C ASP A 380 18.90 -10.53 52.84
N GLY A 381 19.26 -10.66 51.57
CA GLY A 381 19.81 -9.56 50.78
C GLY A 381 18.75 -8.52 50.33
N ASP A 382 19.20 -7.32 49.98
CA ASP A 382 18.30 -6.24 49.58
C ASP A 382 17.94 -6.26 48.08
N ASP A 383 18.76 -6.91 47.24
CA ASP A 383 18.57 -6.97 45.79
C ASP A 383 17.35 -7.81 45.41
N ILE A 384 16.82 -7.50 44.22
CA ILE A 384 15.63 -8.16 43.68
C ILE A 384 15.98 -8.81 42.36
N ALA A 385 15.68 -10.11 42.22
CA ALA A 385 15.70 -10.78 40.93
C ALA A 385 14.31 -10.69 40.28
N ILE A 386 14.28 -10.33 39.00
CA ILE A 386 13.09 -10.29 38.16
C ILE A 386 13.23 -11.45 37.17
N VAL A 387 12.38 -12.46 37.30
CA VAL A 387 12.38 -13.64 36.45
C VAL A 387 11.18 -13.57 35.53
N VAL A 388 11.42 -13.33 34.24
CA VAL A 388 10.38 -13.25 33.23
C VAL A 388 10.31 -14.57 32.48
N SER A 389 9.23 -15.32 32.68
CA SER A 389 8.96 -16.65 32.12
C SER A 389 7.77 -16.59 31.16
N LEU A 390 7.95 -15.91 30.02
CA LEU A 390 6.89 -15.79 29.01
C LEU A 390 7.00 -16.88 27.93
N THR A 391 8.23 -17.26 27.55
CA THR A 391 8.48 -18.27 26.49
C THR A 391 8.94 -19.61 27.01
N ARG A 392 9.77 -19.61 28.06
CA ARG A 392 10.22 -20.78 28.83
C ARG A 392 10.16 -20.44 30.32
N ASP A 393 9.83 -21.41 31.16
CA ASP A 393 10.03 -21.24 32.60
C ASP A 393 11.52 -21.14 32.91
N ALA A 394 11.89 -20.14 33.68
CA ALA A 394 13.26 -19.85 34.09
C ALA A 394 13.44 -19.90 35.61
N PHE A 395 12.38 -20.17 36.38
CA PHE A 395 12.41 -19.99 37.83
C PHE A 395 13.47 -20.84 38.53
N ASP A 396 13.46 -22.16 38.31
CA ASP A 396 14.36 -23.09 38.99
C ASP A 396 15.83 -22.82 38.62
N ASP A 397 16.11 -22.62 37.33
CA ASP A 397 17.45 -22.27 36.83
C ASP A 397 17.99 -20.99 37.50
N VAL A 398 17.14 -19.97 37.63
CA VAL A 398 17.53 -18.70 38.26
C VAL A 398 17.71 -18.89 39.76
N GLN A 399 16.81 -19.62 40.44
CA GLN A 399 16.93 -19.85 41.87
C GLN A 399 18.23 -20.56 42.21
N ASP A 400 18.65 -21.54 41.40
CA ASP A 400 19.92 -22.23 41.57
C ASP A 400 21.13 -21.35 41.28
N TYR A 401 21.06 -20.50 40.26
CA TYR A 401 22.10 -19.52 39.96
C TYR A 401 22.28 -18.50 41.10
N LEU A 402 21.18 -17.93 41.61
CA LEU A 402 21.20 -16.92 42.66
C LEU A 402 21.84 -17.46 43.95
N LYS A 403 21.49 -18.68 44.37
CA LYS A 403 22.08 -19.34 45.54
C LYS A 403 23.60 -19.46 45.46
N ARG A 404 24.16 -19.66 44.26
CA ARG A 404 25.59 -19.88 44.05
C ARG A 404 26.36 -18.58 43.82
N SER A 405 25.76 -17.63 43.11
CA SER A 405 26.50 -16.55 42.45
C SER A 405 26.07 -15.14 42.86
N VAL A 406 24.87 -14.95 43.43
CA VAL A 406 24.32 -13.62 43.75
C VAL A 406 23.61 -13.62 45.11
N PRO A 407 24.34 -13.79 46.23
CA PRO A 407 23.75 -13.86 47.57
C PRO A 407 23.13 -12.54 48.04
N SER A 408 23.37 -11.42 47.33
CA SER A 408 22.76 -10.13 47.64
C SER A 408 21.26 -10.05 47.30
N VAL A 409 20.72 -11.02 46.54
CA VAL A 409 19.29 -11.08 46.22
C VAL A 409 18.52 -11.75 47.36
N GLY A 410 17.60 -11.00 47.98
CA GLY A 410 16.70 -11.54 49.00
C GLY A 410 15.31 -11.88 48.47
N ARG A 411 14.87 -11.31 47.34
CA ARG A 411 13.53 -11.53 46.78
C ARG A 411 13.57 -11.82 45.28
N ILE A 412 12.71 -12.75 44.85
CA ILE A 412 12.41 -13.02 43.44
C ILE A 412 11.00 -12.49 43.14
N LEU A 413 10.89 -11.65 42.10
CA LEU A 413 9.67 -11.30 41.42
C LEU A 413 9.55 -12.16 40.16
N HIS A 414 8.66 -13.16 40.17
CA HIS A 414 8.46 -14.10 39.07
C HIS A 414 7.22 -13.74 38.27
N ILE A 415 7.40 -13.58 36.97
CA ILE A 415 6.37 -13.20 36.00
C ILE A 415 6.15 -14.38 35.06
N VAL A 416 4.94 -14.91 35.02
CA VAL A 416 4.59 -16.10 34.24
C VAL A 416 3.43 -15.78 33.32
N ALA A 417 3.52 -16.18 32.05
CA ALA A 417 2.40 -16.04 31.12
C ALA A 417 1.14 -16.72 31.66
N ALA A 418 -0.03 -16.09 31.50
CA ALA A 418 -1.31 -16.56 32.08
C ALA A 418 -1.64 -18.02 31.73
N ASN A 419 -1.34 -18.43 30.50
CA ASN A 419 -1.58 -19.78 29.99
C ASN A 419 -0.32 -20.67 29.99
N GLY A 420 0.65 -20.32 30.85
CA GLY A 420 1.96 -20.96 30.91
C GLY A 420 2.95 -20.42 29.88
N PRO A 421 4.26 -20.64 30.10
CA PRO A 421 5.30 -20.18 29.17
C PRO A 421 5.20 -20.89 27.82
N SER A 422 5.20 -20.12 26.74
CA SER A 422 5.15 -20.63 25.36
C SER A 422 5.62 -19.56 24.37
N PRO A 423 6.22 -19.96 23.24
CA PRO A 423 6.50 -19.04 22.13
C PRO A 423 5.27 -18.30 21.57
N LYS A 424 4.04 -18.71 21.96
CA LYS A 424 2.77 -18.10 21.56
C LYS A 424 2.06 -17.35 22.68
N SER A 425 2.71 -17.14 23.84
CA SER A 425 2.05 -16.57 25.01
C SER A 425 1.74 -15.07 24.88
N LEU A 426 2.36 -14.37 23.93
CA LEU A 426 2.07 -12.97 23.62
C LEU A 426 1.25 -12.89 22.32
N ALA A 427 0.27 -11.99 22.31
CA ALA A 427 -0.68 -11.84 21.20
C ALA A 427 -0.17 -10.86 20.13
N GLY A 428 0.63 -9.88 20.54
CA GLY A 428 1.17 -8.81 19.70
C GLY A 428 1.94 -7.79 20.52
N GLY A 429 2.21 -6.63 19.93
CA GLY A 429 3.01 -5.57 20.53
C GLY A 429 2.31 -4.87 21.68
N GLU A 430 1.01 -4.58 21.58
CA GLU A 430 0.24 -3.95 22.66
C GLU A 430 0.24 -4.82 23.92
N HIS A 431 -0.11 -6.11 23.79
CA HIS A 431 0.00 -7.06 24.90
C HIS A 431 1.43 -7.15 25.47
N ALA A 432 2.48 -7.04 24.65
CA ALA A 432 3.86 -7.04 25.15
C ALA A 432 4.20 -5.79 25.97
N ALA A 433 3.73 -4.61 25.54
CA ALA A 433 3.89 -3.36 26.24
C ALA A 433 3.11 -3.34 27.57
N ASP A 434 1.85 -3.80 27.56
CA ASP A 434 1.02 -3.92 28.77
C ASP A 434 1.68 -4.81 29.83
N LEU A 435 2.29 -5.92 29.41
CA LEU A 435 3.04 -6.79 30.33
C LEU A 435 4.29 -6.09 30.88
N ALA A 436 5.00 -5.30 30.08
CA ALA A 436 6.15 -4.52 30.57
C ALA A 436 5.72 -3.49 31.61
N ASP A 437 4.59 -2.81 31.39
CA ASP A 437 3.94 -1.92 32.36
C ASP A 437 3.58 -2.67 33.65
N GLN A 438 3.00 -3.86 33.52
CA GLN A 438 2.66 -4.71 34.66
C GLN A 438 3.90 -5.08 35.49
N VAL A 439 5.01 -5.47 34.84
CA VAL A 439 6.27 -5.79 35.54
C VAL A 439 6.83 -4.56 36.24
N ALA A 440 6.82 -3.39 35.59
CA ALA A 440 7.28 -2.14 36.19
C ALA A 440 6.43 -1.75 37.42
N ALA A 441 5.11 -1.90 37.34
CA ALA A 441 4.20 -1.66 38.45
C ALA A 441 4.42 -2.66 39.61
N ALA A 442 4.60 -3.94 39.30
CA ALA A 442 4.88 -4.96 40.30
C ALA A 442 6.21 -4.70 41.02
N LEU A 443 7.27 -4.35 40.30
CA LEU A 443 8.56 -3.99 40.87
C LEU A 443 8.46 -2.75 41.77
N LYS A 444 7.71 -1.73 41.35
CA LYS A 444 7.46 -0.52 42.16
C LYS A 444 6.69 -0.85 43.45
N SER A 445 5.76 -1.80 43.39
CA SER A 445 4.96 -2.23 44.56
C SER A 445 5.80 -2.86 45.67
N LEU A 446 6.96 -3.46 45.32
CA LEU A 446 7.91 -4.04 46.27
C LEU A 446 8.65 -3.01 47.13
N ARG A 447 8.50 -1.70 46.81
CA ARG A 447 9.17 -0.56 47.45
C ARG A 447 10.68 -0.81 47.72
N PRO A 448 11.45 -1.18 46.69
CA PRO A 448 12.91 -1.35 46.82
C PRO A 448 13.56 -0.07 47.37
N ALA A 449 14.54 -0.25 48.26
CA ALA A 449 15.32 0.87 48.78
C ALA A 449 16.14 1.55 47.66
N PHE A 450 16.56 2.80 47.92
CA PHE A 450 17.39 3.54 46.98
C PHE A 450 18.73 2.82 46.74
N GLY A 451 19.17 2.75 45.48
CA GLY A 451 20.44 2.11 45.11
C GLY A 451 20.42 0.58 45.02
N VAL A 452 19.35 -0.08 45.46
CA VAL A 452 19.17 -1.54 45.35
C VAL A 452 19.29 -2.00 43.89
N ARG A 453 19.92 -3.14 43.63
CA ARG A 453 20.09 -3.63 42.26
C ARG A 453 18.94 -4.56 41.85
N ARG A 454 18.56 -4.45 40.59
CA ARG A 454 17.55 -5.30 39.96
C ARG A 454 18.22 -6.24 38.97
N HIS A 455 18.08 -7.54 39.18
CA HIS A 455 18.71 -8.57 38.36
C HIS A 455 17.67 -9.18 37.43
N PHE A 456 17.77 -8.90 36.12
CA PHE A 456 16.79 -9.34 35.13
C PHE A 456 17.24 -10.62 34.43
N PHE A 457 16.40 -11.65 34.55
CA PHE A 457 16.53 -12.94 33.87
C PHE A 457 15.34 -13.09 32.93
N ILE A 458 15.54 -12.87 31.63
CA ILE A 458 14.46 -12.66 30.67
C ILE A 458 14.35 -13.82 29.68
N SER A 459 13.26 -14.56 29.78
CA SER A 459 12.83 -15.59 28.84
C SER A 459 11.57 -15.11 28.09
N ALA A 460 11.77 -14.19 27.16
CA ALA A 460 10.71 -13.52 26.40
C ALA A 460 11.18 -13.11 24.99
N PRO A 461 10.26 -12.75 24.07
CA PRO A 461 10.64 -12.16 22.79
C PRO A 461 11.39 -10.83 22.95
N ASN A 462 12.25 -10.48 21.99
CA ASN A 462 12.99 -9.22 22.03
C ASN A 462 12.08 -7.99 21.97
N ALA A 463 10.90 -8.07 21.35
CA ALA A 463 9.92 -6.97 21.40
C ALA A 463 9.45 -6.66 22.83
N PHE A 464 9.10 -7.69 23.62
CA PHE A 464 8.79 -7.50 25.04
C PHE A 464 9.98 -6.92 25.80
N THR A 465 11.18 -7.46 25.56
CA THR A 465 12.39 -7.04 26.26
C THR A 465 12.76 -5.58 25.96
N PHE A 466 12.51 -5.12 24.74
CA PHE A 466 12.61 -3.73 24.36
C PHE A 466 11.63 -2.85 25.16
N PHE A 467 10.34 -3.18 25.19
CA PHE A 467 9.35 -2.42 25.97
C PHE A 467 9.71 -2.40 27.46
N MET A 468 10.20 -3.51 28.01
CA MET A 468 10.71 -3.60 29.37
C MET A 468 11.86 -2.60 29.62
N GLY A 469 12.77 -2.47 28.67
CA GLY A 469 13.87 -1.51 28.69
C GLY A 469 13.41 -0.05 28.79
N GLN A 470 12.28 0.32 28.18
CA GLN A 470 11.77 1.70 28.20
C GLN A 470 11.44 2.20 29.63
N HIS A 471 11.23 1.29 30.58
CA HIS A 471 11.00 1.61 31.98
C HIS A 471 12.28 1.82 32.81
N ARG A 472 13.48 1.62 32.23
CA ARG A 472 14.77 1.61 32.95
C ARG A 472 14.95 2.80 33.89
N ASP A 473 14.59 4.01 33.45
CA ASP A 473 14.69 5.25 34.23
C ASP A 473 13.93 5.20 35.56
N SER A 474 12.83 4.47 35.60
CA SER A 474 11.98 4.32 36.80
C SER A 474 12.42 3.18 37.72
N MET A 475 13.33 2.32 37.27
CA MET A 475 13.69 1.07 37.97
C MET A 475 14.94 1.17 38.82
N GLY A 476 15.82 2.16 38.58
CA GLY A 476 17.11 2.27 39.24
C GLY A 476 18.17 1.33 38.64
N PRO A 477 19.23 0.98 39.38
CA PRO A 477 20.33 0.17 38.86
C PRO A 477 19.90 -1.24 38.42
N VAL A 478 20.21 -1.59 37.17
CA VAL A 478 19.85 -2.88 36.56
C VAL A 478 21.10 -3.68 36.19
N THR A 479 21.00 -5.01 36.32
CA THR A 479 21.95 -5.98 35.74
C THR A 479 21.15 -6.98 34.93
N LEU A 480 21.58 -7.21 33.69
CA LEU A 480 20.96 -8.16 32.79
C LEU A 480 21.79 -9.46 32.76
N TYR A 481 21.11 -10.56 32.44
CA TYR A 481 21.72 -11.90 32.39
C TYR A 481 21.32 -12.62 31.11
N GLU A 482 22.29 -13.30 30.50
CA GLU A 482 22.09 -14.17 29.34
C GLU A 482 22.22 -15.63 29.76
N PHE A 483 21.39 -16.51 29.18
CA PHE A 483 21.40 -17.95 29.48
C PHE A 483 22.22 -18.72 28.44
N ASP A 484 23.09 -19.63 28.90
CA ASP A 484 23.84 -20.55 28.05
C ASP A 484 22.97 -21.72 27.56
N PHE A 485 22.13 -21.48 26.55
CA PHE A 485 21.22 -22.49 26.01
C PHE A 485 21.91 -23.73 25.42
N LYS A 486 23.18 -23.63 25.01
CA LYS A 486 23.91 -24.75 24.40
C LYS A 486 24.77 -25.50 25.41
N GLY A 487 24.85 -25.03 26.65
CA GLY A 487 25.73 -25.60 27.67
C GLY A 487 27.19 -25.57 27.26
N ALA A 488 27.61 -24.59 26.45
CA ALA A 488 28.96 -24.52 25.93
C ALA A 488 29.98 -24.10 27.01
N VAL A 489 29.52 -23.40 28.05
CA VAL A 489 30.31 -23.01 29.22
C VAL A 489 29.91 -23.84 30.43
N ASP A 490 28.67 -23.67 30.90
CA ASP A 490 28.17 -24.31 32.12
C ASP A 490 26.65 -24.54 32.12
N GLY A 491 25.93 -24.10 31.08
CA GLY A 491 24.47 -24.20 31.02
C GLY A 491 23.75 -23.30 32.03
N SER A 492 24.41 -22.24 32.51
CA SER A 492 23.86 -21.32 33.51
C SER A 492 23.74 -19.88 32.97
N TYR A 493 23.40 -18.95 33.88
CA TYR A 493 23.32 -17.53 33.57
C TYR A 493 24.67 -16.83 33.70
N HIS A 494 24.93 -15.90 32.79
CA HIS A 494 26.11 -15.04 32.81
C HIS A 494 25.69 -13.59 32.82
N PRO A 495 26.28 -12.73 33.68
CA PRO A 495 25.96 -11.31 33.68
C PRO A 495 26.42 -10.66 32.36
N SER A 496 25.59 -9.78 31.81
CA SER A 496 25.97 -8.89 30.71
C SER A 496 26.34 -7.49 31.27
N PHE A 497 25.86 -6.40 30.67
CA PHE A 497 26.17 -5.05 31.14
C PHE A 497 25.27 -4.57 32.29
N ARG A 498 25.83 -3.65 33.07
CA ARG A 498 25.15 -2.98 34.17
C ARG A 498 24.68 -1.61 33.71
N ILE A 499 23.43 -1.27 34.00
CA ILE A 499 22.89 0.05 33.68
C ILE A 499 22.68 0.77 35.01
N GLY A 500 23.54 1.76 35.30
CA GLY A 500 23.56 2.54 36.54
C GLY A 500 22.45 3.55 36.62
#